data_AF-A0A9W6WDA2-F1
#
_entry.id   AF-A0A9W6WDA2-F1
#
_cell.length_a   1.000
_cell.length_b   1.000
_cell.length_c   1.000
_cell.angle_alpha   90.00
_cell.angle_beta   90.00
_cell.angle_gamma   90.00
#
_symmetry.space_group_name_H-M   'P 1'
#
loop_
_entity.id
_entity.type
_entity.pdbx_description
1 polymer ?
#
loop_
_entity_poly.entity_id
_entity_poly.type
_entity_poly.pdbx_seq_one_letter_code
_entity_poly.pdbx_strand_id
1 'polypeptide(L)'
;MYHYQVDLTAVIDGRGPAPMLVLALIMRLPDTSLTVAHATGGREHFGWGRDRHLLADLFDAVQLNTRAAGNWNKKAPKLPTQPRPKTVGNTDTDTAKPKATLAAIYAQFQQRG
;
A
#
# COMPACT_ATOMS: atom_id res chain seq x y z
N MET A 1 3.03 1.28 -12.84
CA MET A 1 2.46 0.49 -13.95
C MET A 1 0.99 0.29 -13.67
N TYR A 2 0.09 0.83 -14.50
CA TYR A 2 -1.34 0.52 -14.45
C TYR A 2 -1.51 -0.88 -15.02
N HIS A 3 -1.84 -1.87 -14.18
CA HIS A 3 -1.51 -3.27 -14.51
C HIS A 3 -2.32 -3.86 -15.67
N TYR A 4 -3.57 -3.43 -15.85
CA TYR A 4 -4.46 -3.96 -16.90
C TYR A 4 -5.15 -2.89 -17.76
N GLN A 5 -4.99 -1.59 -17.44
CA GLN A 5 -5.55 -0.46 -18.20
C GLN A 5 -7.01 -0.67 -18.67
N VAL A 6 -7.85 -1.27 -17.83
CA VAL A 6 -9.26 -1.55 -18.16
C VAL A 6 -10.11 -0.33 -17.82
N ASP A 7 -10.88 0.15 -18.79
CA ASP A 7 -11.95 1.12 -18.55
C ASP A 7 -13.19 0.40 -17.98
N LEU A 8 -13.49 0.64 -16.70
CA LEU A 8 -14.62 0.04 -16.01
C LEU A 8 -15.97 0.52 -16.57
N THR A 9 -16.03 1.73 -17.10
CA THR A 9 -17.27 2.29 -17.66
C THR A 9 -17.65 1.54 -18.93
N ALA A 10 -16.67 1.27 -19.80
CA ALA A 10 -16.88 0.45 -20.99
C ALA A 10 -17.31 -1.00 -20.67
N VAL A 11 -16.79 -1.58 -19.58
CA VAL A 11 -17.15 -2.93 -19.12
C VAL A 11 -18.60 -2.99 -18.63
N ILE A 12 -19.04 -1.98 -17.87
CA ILE A 12 -20.43 -1.88 -17.39
C ILE A 12 -21.40 -1.68 -18.55
N ASP A 13 -21.01 -0.87 -19.55
CA ASP A 13 -21.79 -0.64 -20.77
C ASP A 13 -21.80 -1.84 -21.74
N GLY A 14 -21.12 -2.95 -21.40
CA GLY A 14 -21.01 -4.15 -22.25
C GLY A 14 -20.17 -3.96 -23.51
N ARG A 15 -19.48 -2.82 -23.64
CA ARG A 15 -18.60 -2.47 -24.78
C ARG A 15 -17.14 -2.87 -24.53
N GLY A 16 -16.82 -3.25 -23.29
CA GLY A 16 -15.50 -3.68 -22.84
C GLY A 16 -15.35 -5.19 -22.70
N PRO A 17 -14.19 -5.65 -22.18
CA PRO A 17 -13.97 -7.06 -21.88
C PRO A 17 -15.00 -7.60 -20.87
N ALA A 18 -15.27 -8.90 -20.95
CA ALA A 18 -16.29 -9.55 -20.12
C ALA A 18 -16.09 -9.25 -18.62
N PRO A 19 -17.14 -8.86 -17.86
CA PRO A 19 -17.01 -8.51 -16.44
C PRO A 19 -16.35 -9.61 -15.60
N MET A 20 -16.62 -10.88 -15.90
CA MET A 20 -16.00 -12.02 -15.23
C MET A 20 -14.49 -12.11 -15.47
N LEU A 21 -14.02 -11.75 -16.67
CA LEU A 21 -12.59 -11.70 -16.99
C LEU A 21 -11.91 -10.59 -16.19
N VAL A 22 -12.55 -9.42 -16.11
CA VAL A 22 -12.05 -8.28 -15.32
C VAL A 22 -11.97 -8.64 -13.84
N LEU A 23 -13.00 -9.31 -13.30
CA LEU A 23 -12.99 -9.77 -11.92
C LEU A 23 -11.86 -10.78 -11.66
N ALA A 24 -11.62 -11.71 -12.57
CA ALA A 24 -10.51 -12.66 -12.47
C ALA A 24 -9.14 -11.96 -12.46
N LEU A 25 -8.96 -10.90 -13.27
CA LEU A 25 -7.74 -10.10 -13.30
C LEU A 25 -7.52 -9.32 -12.00
N ILE A 26 -8.59 -8.77 -11.42
CA ILE A 26 -8.54 -8.08 -10.12
C ILE A 26 -8.19 -9.05 -8.99
N MET A 27 -8.81 -10.24 -8.98
CA MET A 27 -8.54 -11.25 -7.95
C MET A 27 -7.10 -11.81 -7.99
N ARG A 28 -6.45 -11.76 -9.15
CA ARG A 28 -5.07 -12.25 -9.35
C ARG A 28 -4.06 -11.12 -9.55
N LEU A 29 -4.36 -9.95 -9.03
CA LEU A 29 -3.48 -8.80 -9.16
C LEU A 29 -2.18 -9.04 -8.39
N PRO A 30 -1.01 -8.80 -9.00
CA PRO A 30 0.26 -8.93 -8.30
C PRO A 30 0.33 -8.02 -7.08
N ASP A 31 0.91 -8.52 -6.00
CA ASP A 31 1.11 -7.79 -4.75
C ASP A 31 2.03 -6.57 -4.92
N THR A 32 2.91 -6.60 -5.92
CA THR A 32 3.76 -5.46 -6.32
C THR A 32 3.04 -4.37 -7.12
N SER A 33 1.76 -4.56 -7.45
CA SER A 33 1.01 -3.64 -8.31
C SER A 33 0.75 -2.28 -7.66
N LEU A 34 0.53 -1.25 -8.49
CA LEU A 34 0.25 0.11 -8.02
C LEU A 34 -1.04 0.20 -7.20
N THR A 35 -2.04 -0.58 -7.60
CA THR A 35 -3.33 -0.74 -6.93
C THR A 35 -3.18 -1.35 -5.54
N VAL A 36 -2.39 -2.41 -5.40
CA VAL A 36 -2.09 -3.00 -4.08
C VAL A 36 -1.28 -2.02 -3.24
N ALA A 37 -0.22 -1.42 -3.79
CA ALA A 37 0.59 -0.43 -3.09
C ALA A 37 -0.25 0.74 -2.54
N HIS A 38 -1.20 1.24 -3.34
CA HIS A 38 -2.09 2.31 -2.93
C HIS A 38 -3.06 1.89 -1.81
N ALA A 39 -3.51 0.63 -1.81
CA ALA A 39 -4.32 0.08 -0.73
C ALA A 39 -3.49 -0.16 0.55
N THR A 40 -2.21 -0.50 0.43
CA THR A 40 -1.32 -0.84 1.55
C THR A 40 -0.77 0.39 2.29
N GLY A 41 -0.64 1.53 1.64
CA GLY A 41 -0.15 2.72 2.34
C GLY A 41 0.35 3.86 1.47
N GLY A 42 0.53 3.66 0.17
CA GLY A 42 0.97 4.73 -0.71
C GLY A 42 1.89 4.27 -1.83
N ARG A 43 2.38 5.23 -2.61
CA ARG A 43 3.13 4.95 -3.84
C ARG A 43 4.51 4.38 -3.57
N GLU A 44 5.06 4.61 -2.39
CA GLU A 44 6.32 4.03 -1.90
C GLU A 44 6.28 2.51 -1.77
N HIS A 45 5.10 1.89 -1.61
CA HIS A 45 4.93 0.44 -1.62
C HIS A 45 4.89 -0.16 -3.04
N PHE A 46 4.96 0.67 -4.08
CA PHE A 46 4.96 0.18 -5.45
C PHE A 46 6.21 -0.65 -5.73
N GLY A 47 6.04 -1.88 -6.22
CA GLY A 47 7.16 -2.80 -6.41
C GLY A 47 7.66 -3.48 -5.13
N TRP A 48 7.00 -3.26 -3.99
CA TRP A 48 7.25 -4.00 -2.75
C TRP A 48 6.22 -5.12 -2.61
N GLY A 49 6.62 -6.32 -2.99
CA GLY A 49 5.85 -7.53 -2.75
C GLY A 49 6.03 -8.02 -1.31
N ARG A 50 5.28 -9.06 -0.98
CA ARG A 50 5.34 -9.73 0.33
C ARG A 50 6.73 -10.32 0.59
N ASP A 51 7.38 -10.83 -0.45
CA ASP A 51 8.75 -11.32 -0.44
C ASP A 51 9.74 -10.23 0.01
N ARG A 52 9.66 -9.02 -0.56
CA ARG A 52 10.53 -7.90 -0.20
C ARG A 52 10.30 -7.40 1.22
N HIS A 53 9.04 -7.37 1.67
CA HIS A 53 8.72 -7.07 3.06
C HIS A 53 9.32 -8.12 4.01
N LEU A 54 9.16 -9.42 3.71
CA LEU A 54 9.69 -10.50 4.54
C LEU A 54 11.22 -10.52 4.58
N LEU A 55 11.89 -10.25 3.46
CA LEU A 55 13.36 -10.18 3.41
C LEU A 55 13.89 -9.01 4.26
N ALA A 56 13.20 -7.86 4.25
CA ALA A 56 13.54 -6.74 5.12
C ALA A 56 13.37 -7.10 6.60
N ASP A 57 12.23 -7.73 6.97
CA ASP A 57 11.97 -8.14 8.35
C ASP A 57 12.98 -9.21 8.82
N LEU A 58 13.37 -10.14 7.94
CA LEU A 58 14.39 -11.14 8.25
C LEU A 58 15.76 -10.49 8.47
N PHE A 59 16.15 -9.55 7.61
CA PHE A 59 17.40 -8.81 7.77
C PHE A 59 17.42 -8.05 9.09
N ASP A 60 16.34 -7.33 9.42
CA ASP A 60 16.21 -6.62 10.69
C ASP A 60 16.29 -7.58 11.89
N ALA A 61 15.68 -8.77 11.80
CA ALA A 61 15.76 -9.79 12.84
C ALA A 61 17.18 -10.33 13.05
N VAL A 62 17.93 -10.58 11.97
CA VAL A 62 19.33 -11.01 12.03
C VAL A 62 20.21 -9.92 12.65
N GLN A 63 20.00 -8.67 12.25
CA GLN A 63 20.73 -7.52 12.79
C GLN A 63 20.42 -7.34 14.29
N LEU A 64 19.16 -7.50 14.70
CA LEU A 64 18.75 -7.46 16.10
C LEU A 64 19.38 -8.61 16.91
N ASN A 65 19.36 -9.83 16.38
CA ASN A 65 19.96 -11.00 17.02
C ASN A 65 21.47 -10.81 17.18
N THR A 66 22.16 -10.33 16.15
CA THR A 66 23.60 -10.03 16.18
C THR A 66 23.92 -8.97 17.23
N ARG A 67 23.10 -7.93 17.31
CA ARG A 67 23.23 -6.87 18.32
C ARG A 67 23.01 -7.42 19.74
N ALA A 68 22.07 -8.35 19.92
CA ALA A 68 21.74 -8.92 21.22
C ALA A 68 22.74 -9.98 21.70
N ALA A 69 23.24 -10.83 20.80
CA ALA A 69 24.13 -11.95 21.12
C ALA A 69 25.62 -11.59 21.08
N GLY A 70 25.99 -10.47 20.47
CA GLY A 70 27.40 -10.05 20.37
C GLY A 70 27.99 -9.68 21.73
N ASN A 71 29.20 -10.17 22.00
CA ASN A 71 29.97 -9.77 23.20
C ASN A 71 30.63 -8.40 22.96
N TRP A 72 29.84 -7.33 23.11
CA TRP A 72 30.31 -5.97 22.88
C TRP A 72 31.02 -5.40 24.11
N ASN A 73 32.29 -5.03 23.99
CA ASN A 73 33.07 -4.48 25.11
C ASN A 73 32.51 -3.17 25.72
N LYS A 74 31.64 -2.42 25.02
CA LYS A 74 31.02 -1.18 25.53
C LYS A 74 29.57 -0.99 25.08
N LYS A 75 29.34 -0.77 23.79
CA LYS A 75 28.01 -0.62 23.19
C LYS A 75 27.96 -1.33 21.84
N ALA A 76 26.82 -1.94 21.57
CA ALA A 76 26.59 -2.59 20.29
C ALA A 76 26.59 -1.56 19.14
N PRO A 77 27.17 -1.87 17.97
CA PRO A 77 27.19 -0.98 16.82
C PRO A 77 25.79 -0.60 16.32
N LYS A 78 25.66 0.59 15.73
CA LYS A 78 24.43 0.99 15.05
C LYS A 78 24.45 0.41 13.65
N LEU A 79 23.73 -0.68 13.47
CA LEU A 79 23.61 -1.40 12.20
C LEU A 79 22.72 -0.61 11.22
N PRO A 80 23.02 -0.63 9.91
CA PRO A 80 22.19 0.03 8.91
C PRO A 80 20.82 -0.67 8.81
N THR A 81 19.76 0.13 8.74
CA THR A 81 18.39 -0.36 8.52
C THR A 81 18.16 -0.55 7.02
N GLN A 82 17.51 -1.64 6.64
CA GLN A 82 17.10 -1.89 5.26
C GLN A 82 16.18 -0.74 4.79
N PRO A 83 16.35 -0.18 3.57
CA PRO A 83 15.44 0.84 3.07
C PRO A 83 14.04 0.22 2.89
N ARG A 84 13.08 0.61 3.74
CA ARG A 84 11.69 0.12 3.76
C ARG A 84 10.72 1.24 3.34
N PRO A 85 9.63 0.95 2.60
CA PRO A 85 8.54 1.88 2.41
C PRO A 85 7.97 2.17 3.78
N LYS A 86 8.07 3.43 4.20
CA LYS A 86 7.42 3.86 5.42
C LYS A 86 5.94 3.78 5.12
N THR A 87 5.23 2.89 5.81
CA THR A 87 3.80 3.07 5.94
C THR A 87 3.65 4.46 6.52
N VAL A 88 3.01 5.39 5.80
CA VAL A 88 2.45 6.59 6.41
C VAL A 88 1.33 6.13 7.33
N GLY A 89 1.72 5.45 8.41
CA GLY A 89 0.94 5.39 9.62
C GLY A 89 0.88 6.82 10.09
N ASN A 90 -0.30 7.40 9.94
CA ASN A 90 -0.86 8.40 10.83
C ASN A 90 0.19 8.93 11.81
N THR A 91 0.95 9.95 11.40
CA THR A 91 1.46 10.88 12.40
C THR A 91 0.18 11.42 13.03
N ASP A 92 -0.14 10.92 14.21
CA ASP A 92 -1.13 11.47 15.11
C ASP A 92 -0.74 12.93 15.40
N THR A 93 -1.08 13.80 14.47
CA THR A 93 -1.35 15.21 14.67
C THR A 93 -2.80 15.41 14.28
N ASP A 94 -3.65 14.87 15.15
CA ASP A 94 -4.92 15.41 15.60
C ASP A 94 -5.48 16.62 14.82
N THR A 95 -5.90 16.38 13.58
CA THR A 95 -6.91 17.19 12.88
C THR A 95 -7.65 16.27 11.92
N ALA A 96 -8.43 15.35 12.50
CA ALA A 96 -9.42 14.59 11.77
C ALA A 96 -10.42 15.56 11.11
N LYS A 97 -10.21 15.89 9.84
CA LYS A 97 -11.26 16.51 9.03
C LYS A 97 -12.44 15.54 9.01
N PRO A 98 -13.66 15.95 9.42
CA PRO A 98 -14.79 15.05 9.46
C PRO A 98 -15.03 14.49 8.07
N LYS A 99 -15.05 13.16 7.95
CA LYS A 99 -15.36 12.47 6.70
C LYS A 99 -16.76 12.89 6.28
N ALA A 100 -16.88 13.50 5.10
CA ALA A 100 -18.16 14.01 4.60
C ALA A 100 -19.19 12.87 4.56
N THR A 101 -20.33 13.07 5.22
CA THR A 101 -21.45 12.13 5.19
C THR A 101 -22.08 12.08 3.80
N LEU A 102 -22.70 10.96 3.47
CA LEU A 102 -23.36 10.74 2.17
C LEU A 102 -24.37 11.87 1.83
N ALA A 103 -25.07 12.38 2.86
CA ALA A 103 -25.97 13.52 2.72
C ALA A 103 -25.25 14.81 2.29
N ALA A 104 -24.04 15.06 2.79
CA ALA A 104 -23.25 16.25 2.45
C ALA A 104 -22.74 16.19 0.99
N ILE A 105 -22.35 14.99 0.53
CA ILE A 105 -21.93 14.75 -0.85
C ILE A 105 -23.12 14.97 -1.81
N TYR A 106 -24.30 14.46 -1.46
CA TYR A 106 -25.51 14.64 -2.26
C TYR A 106 -25.94 16.11 -2.36
N ALA A 107 -25.89 16.85 -1.24
CA ALA A 107 -26.19 18.28 -1.22
C ALA A 107 -25.22 19.11 -2.08
N GLN A 108 -23.93 18.77 -2.06
CA GLN A 108 -22.92 19.44 -2.90
C GLN A 108 -23.14 19.18 -4.40
N PHE A 109 -23.69 18.02 -4.75
CA PHE A 109 -24.00 17.67 -6.14
C PHE A 109 -25.24 18.43 -6.66
N GLN A 110 -26.25 18.61 -5.82
CA GLN A 110 -27.47 19.37 -6.13
C GLN A 110 -27.22 20.88 -6.36
N GLN A 111 -26.18 21.46 -5.74
CA GLN A 111 -25.84 22.88 -5.91
C GLN A 111 -25.08 23.21 -7.21
N ARG A 112 -24.72 22.20 -8.00
CA ARG A 112 -23.87 22.35 -9.21
C ARG A 112 -24.60 22.07 -10.53
N GLY A 113 -25.90 21.79 -10.50
CA GLY A 113 -26.79 21.73 -11.67
C GLY A 113 -27.71 22.93 -11.68
#